data_AF-Q2YMP7-F1
#
_entry.id   AF-Q2YMP7-F1
#
_cell.length_a   1.000
_cell.length_b   1.000
_cell.length_c   1.000
_cell.angle_alpha   90.00
_cell.angle_beta   90.00
_cell.angle_gamma   90.00
#
_symmetry.space_group_name_H-M   'P 1'
#
loop_
_entity.id
_entity.type
_entity.pdbx_description
1 polymer ?
#
loop_
_entity_poly.entity_id
_entity_poly.type
_entity_poly.pdbx_seq_one_letter_code
_entity_poly.pdbx_strand_id
1 'polypeptide(L)'
;MIRDSGAPRRVLWLLNHTTLRECEVPLLQSMGFEIFTPKRFPRNSDNRSASVSFETDESLTIPASVIDELNSYDSYQAPVNPRIDFLINYYFENAIVAYMFPMFTQIISRFKGRILLRAFGLTSETWTYFDFANFVAGSFFKRTWMKASNQFWFAASYSSLIEIEPNFIRERTVLLPVGLPERILAKQDTWRGGDKRIMFVCPDIETYPEAKAAYSESKHVFGDLSHVICGNQTIPVVDDDNVVDRLSAEDGGRLPIAMSCTNCSANCTNVTQVGMQSRVSIYA
;
A
#
# COMPACT_ATOMS: atom_id res chain seq x y z
N MET A 1 5.14 3.67 -29.45
CA MET A 1 5.18 2.25 -29.85
C MET A 1 3.77 1.89 -30.25
N ILE A 2 3.52 1.64 -31.55
CA ILE A 2 2.19 1.24 -32.04
C ILE A 2 2.11 -0.27 -31.84
N ARG A 3 1.30 -0.73 -30.88
CA ARG A 3 0.98 -2.14 -30.69
C ARG A 3 -0.31 -2.45 -31.43
N ASP A 4 -0.41 -3.68 -31.94
CA ASP A 4 -1.65 -4.18 -32.53
C ASP A 4 -2.81 -4.01 -31.54
N SER A 5 -3.97 -3.61 -32.07
CA SER A 5 -5.21 -3.44 -31.30
C SER A 5 -5.70 -4.73 -30.63
N GLY A 6 -5.15 -5.89 -31.02
CA GLY A 6 -5.42 -7.20 -30.42
C GLY A 6 -4.39 -7.67 -29.39
N ALA A 7 -3.34 -6.90 -29.09
CA ALA A 7 -2.35 -7.29 -28.08
C ALA A 7 -2.99 -7.31 -26.67
N PRO A 8 -2.68 -8.32 -25.82
CA PRO A 8 -3.19 -8.36 -24.46
C PRO A 8 -2.76 -7.13 -23.68
N ARG A 9 -3.70 -6.56 -22.92
CA ARG A 9 -3.46 -5.40 -22.06
C ARG A 9 -2.79 -5.88 -20.78
N ARG A 10 -1.63 -5.34 -20.44
CA ARG A 10 -0.85 -5.80 -19.29
C ARG A 10 -0.60 -4.71 -18.27
N VAL A 11 -0.52 -5.13 -17.01
CA VAL A 11 -0.22 -4.27 -15.88
C VAL A 11 0.97 -4.82 -15.11
N LEU A 12 1.95 -3.94 -14.90
CA LEU A 12 3.05 -4.14 -13.97
C LEU A 12 2.59 -3.68 -12.58
N TRP A 13 2.18 -4.60 -11.71
CA TRP A 13 1.62 -4.28 -10.39
C TRP A 13 2.71 -4.38 -9.30
N LEU A 14 3.34 -3.26 -8.96
CA LEU A 14 4.49 -3.15 -8.06
C LEU A 14 4.09 -2.66 -6.65
N LEU A 15 3.13 -3.33 -6.00
CA LEU A 15 2.72 -3.00 -4.63
C LEU A 15 3.13 -4.05 -3.59
N ASN A 16 3.15 -5.33 -3.95
CA ASN A 16 3.34 -6.52 -3.08
C ASN A 16 2.47 -6.62 -1.82
N HIS A 17 1.53 -5.70 -1.58
CA HIS A 17 0.66 -5.71 -0.41
C HIS A 17 -0.44 -6.77 -0.52
N THR A 18 -0.50 -7.70 0.45
CA THR A 18 -1.36 -8.90 0.41
C THR A 18 -2.84 -8.59 0.19
N THR A 19 -3.45 -7.77 1.06
CA THR A 19 -4.88 -7.42 0.97
C THR A 19 -5.24 -6.74 -0.36
N LEU A 20 -4.31 -5.94 -0.90
CA LEU A 20 -4.52 -5.26 -2.17
C LEU A 20 -4.35 -6.22 -3.33
N ARG A 21 -3.36 -7.13 -3.27
CA ARG A 21 -3.17 -8.16 -4.29
C ARG A 21 -4.41 -9.03 -4.40
N GLU A 22 -4.92 -9.53 -3.28
CA GLU A 22 -6.10 -10.40 -3.22
C GLU A 22 -7.40 -9.70 -3.66
N CYS A 23 -7.43 -8.37 -3.67
CA CYS A 23 -8.60 -7.60 -4.10
C CYS A 23 -8.44 -7.04 -5.53
N GLU A 24 -7.38 -6.30 -5.80
CA GLU A 24 -7.17 -5.56 -7.05
C GLU A 24 -6.76 -6.48 -8.21
N VAL A 25 -5.92 -7.50 -7.98
CA VAL A 25 -5.42 -8.35 -9.06
C VAL A 25 -6.56 -9.16 -9.70
N PRO A 26 -7.41 -9.88 -8.95
CA PRO A 26 -8.55 -10.58 -9.54
C PRO A 26 -9.52 -9.64 -10.27
N LEU A 27 -9.76 -8.45 -9.71
CA LEU A 27 -10.61 -7.44 -10.36
C LEU A 27 -10.03 -7.02 -11.71
N LEU A 28 -8.74 -6.69 -11.77
CA LEU A 28 -8.07 -6.33 -13.03
C LEU A 28 -8.08 -7.49 -14.03
N GLN A 29 -7.87 -8.73 -13.58
CA GLN A 29 -7.97 -9.92 -14.43
C GLN A 29 -9.39 -10.10 -15.00
N SER A 30 -10.44 -9.87 -14.20
CA SER A 30 -11.84 -9.92 -14.67
C SER A 30 -12.15 -8.85 -15.73
N MET A 31 -11.41 -7.74 -15.72
CA MET A 31 -11.49 -6.70 -16.75
C MET A 31 -10.70 -7.06 -18.02
N GLY A 32 -10.04 -8.22 -18.06
CA GLY A 32 -9.27 -8.73 -19.20
C GLY A 32 -7.85 -8.17 -19.28
N PHE A 33 -7.22 -7.88 -18.14
CA PHE A 33 -5.80 -7.54 -18.08
C PHE A 33 -4.96 -8.74 -17.63
N GLU A 34 -3.79 -8.92 -18.21
CA GLU A 34 -2.77 -9.81 -17.65
C GLU A 34 -1.89 -9.03 -16.67
N ILE A 35 -1.63 -9.60 -15.50
CA ILE A 35 -1.00 -8.89 -14.39
C ILE A 35 0.31 -9.56 -14.03
N PHE A 36 1.39 -8.80 -14.02
CA PHE A 36 2.63 -9.24 -13.39
C PHE A 36 2.73 -8.68 -11.98
N THR A 37 3.09 -9.55 -11.04
CA THR A 37 3.38 -9.20 -9.64
C THR A 37 4.84 -9.56 -9.32
N PRO A 38 5.65 -8.67 -8.72
CA PRO A 38 7.07 -8.96 -8.51
C PRO A 38 7.28 -9.97 -7.38
N LYS A 39 8.31 -10.81 -7.53
CA LYS A 39 8.63 -11.89 -6.58
C LYS A 39 9.68 -11.52 -5.55
N ARG A 40 10.25 -10.32 -5.68
CA ARG A 40 11.20 -9.74 -4.74
C ARG A 40 10.62 -8.45 -4.17
N PHE A 41 10.83 -8.25 -2.88
CA PHE A 41 10.46 -7.03 -2.16
C PHE A 41 11.41 -6.83 -0.97
N PRO A 42 11.57 -5.60 -0.46
CA PRO A 42 12.42 -5.34 0.70
C PRO A 42 11.84 -6.02 1.93
N ARG A 43 12.63 -6.87 2.60
CA ARG A 43 12.22 -7.51 3.86
C ARG A 43 12.57 -6.59 5.03
N ASN A 44 11.72 -5.61 5.30
CA ASN A 44 11.88 -4.66 6.41
C ASN A 44 10.52 -4.39 7.11
N SER A 45 10.57 -3.59 8.18
CA SER A 45 9.42 -3.16 8.98
C SER A 45 8.31 -2.51 8.16
N ASP A 46 8.61 -1.84 7.05
CA ASP A 46 7.59 -1.15 6.27
C ASP A 46 6.80 -2.10 5.34
N ASN A 47 7.25 -3.35 5.17
CA ASN A 47 6.69 -4.32 4.22
C ASN A 47 6.06 -5.55 4.90
N ARG A 48 5.56 -5.42 6.14
CA ARG A 48 4.97 -6.53 6.93
C ARG A 48 3.80 -7.22 6.24
N SER A 49 2.99 -6.44 5.54
CA SER A 49 1.81 -6.93 4.82
C SER A 49 2.15 -7.46 3.43
N ALA A 50 3.43 -7.50 3.04
CA ALA A 50 3.82 -7.94 1.72
C ALA A 50 3.77 -9.46 1.56
N SER A 51 3.29 -9.93 0.41
CA SER A 51 3.33 -11.34 0.02
C SER A 51 3.73 -11.50 -1.44
N VAL A 52 4.16 -12.72 -1.77
CA VAL A 52 4.50 -13.13 -3.13
C VAL A 52 3.56 -14.26 -3.53
N SER A 53 3.08 -14.21 -4.77
CA SER A 53 2.37 -15.32 -5.42
C SER A 53 2.89 -15.46 -6.84
N PHE A 54 2.95 -16.70 -7.32
CA PHE A 54 3.31 -17.04 -8.70
C PHE A 54 2.06 -17.33 -9.56
N GLU A 55 0.86 -17.35 -8.96
CA GLU A 55 -0.39 -17.71 -9.65
C GLU A 55 -0.68 -16.80 -10.85
N THR A 56 -0.25 -15.54 -10.79
CA THR A 56 -0.46 -14.59 -11.90
C THR A 56 0.41 -14.92 -13.11
N ASP A 57 1.55 -15.60 -12.92
CA ASP A 57 2.52 -15.81 -13.98
C ASP A 57 2.00 -16.80 -15.03
N GLU A 58 1.20 -17.78 -14.60
CA GLU A 58 0.52 -18.74 -15.49
C GLU A 58 -0.49 -18.07 -16.42
N SER A 59 -1.02 -16.91 -16.02
CA SER A 59 -1.98 -16.13 -16.82
C SER A 59 -1.32 -15.19 -17.83
N LEU A 60 0.01 -15.03 -17.77
CA LEU A 60 0.74 -14.14 -18.68
C LEU A 60 1.03 -14.86 -19.99
N THR A 61 0.71 -14.21 -21.11
CA THR A 61 1.11 -14.67 -22.45
C THR A 61 2.52 -14.20 -22.84
N ILE A 62 3.27 -13.64 -21.88
CA ILE A 62 4.68 -13.27 -22.01
C ILE A 62 5.52 -14.56 -22.06
N PRO A 63 6.59 -14.65 -22.88
CA PRO A 63 7.46 -15.83 -22.90
C PRO A 63 8.00 -16.16 -21.51
N ALA A 64 7.99 -17.45 -21.13
CA ALA A 64 8.40 -17.91 -19.80
C ALA A 64 9.82 -17.43 -19.41
N SER A 65 10.77 -17.45 -20.35
CA SER A 65 12.14 -16.96 -20.11
C SER A 65 12.21 -15.46 -19.76
N VAL A 66 11.25 -14.67 -20.26
CA VAL A 66 11.13 -13.25 -19.90
C VAL A 66 10.50 -13.11 -18.51
N ILE A 67 9.49 -13.92 -18.19
CA ILE A 67 8.88 -13.93 -16.85
C ILE A 67 9.92 -14.30 -15.79
N ASP A 68 10.75 -15.32 -16.04
CA ASP A 68 11.84 -15.71 -15.15
C ASP A 68 12.84 -14.56 -14.92
N GLU A 69 13.20 -13.85 -15.99
CA GLU A 69 14.08 -12.69 -15.93
C GLU A 69 13.47 -11.57 -15.08
N LEU A 70 12.20 -11.24 -15.29
CA LEU A 70 11.47 -10.25 -14.49
C LEU A 70 11.30 -10.68 -13.03
N ASN A 71 10.99 -11.95 -12.77
CA ASN A 71 10.86 -12.53 -11.42
C ASN A 71 12.18 -12.51 -10.65
N SER A 72 13.30 -12.63 -11.36
CA SER A 72 14.64 -12.59 -10.75
C SER A 72 15.08 -11.17 -10.36
N TYR A 73 14.47 -10.13 -10.95
CA TYR A 73 14.84 -8.74 -10.72
C TYR A 73 14.15 -8.14 -9.50
N ASP A 74 14.91 -7.43 -8.67
CA ASP A 74 14.36 -6.67 -7.55
C ASP A 74 13.96 -5.26 -8.01
N SER A 75 12.70 -5.09 -8.39
CA SER A 75 12.16 -3.78 -8.81
C SER A 75 12.24 -2.71 -7.72
N TYR A 76 12.41 -3.09 -6.46
CA TYR A 76 12.38 -2.19 -5.33
C TYR A 76 13.74 -1.57 -5.05
N GLN A 77 14.79 -2.38 -5.08
CA GLN A 77 16.13 -1.98 -4.60
C GLN A 77 17.24 -2.13 -5.64
N ALA A 78 17.07 -2.96 -6.67
CA ALA A 78 18.16 -3.20 -7.61
C ALA A 78 18.53 -1.92 -8.39
N PRO A 79 19.82 -1.78 -8.75
CA PRO A 79 20.25 -0.76 -9.71
C PRO A 79 19.54 -0.91 -11.05
N VAL A 80 19.46 0.21 -11.77
CA VAL A 80 18.92 0.27 -13.13
C VAL A 80 19.55 -0.80 -14.01
N ASN A 81 18.70 -1.63 -14.60
CA ASN A 81 19.08 -2.63 -15.59
C ASN A 81 18.43 -2.31 -16.95
N PRO A 82 19.20 -1.90 -17.98
CA PRO A 82 18.67 -1.54 -19.30
C PRO A 82 17.87 -2.66 -19.98
N ARG A 83 18.23 -3.92 -19.70
CA ARG A 83 17.52 -5.08 -20.24
C ARG A 83 16.14 -5.21 -19.60
N ILE A 84 16.03 -5.02 -18.28
CA ILE A 84 14.72 -4.99 -17.60
C ILE A 84 13.90 -3.80 -18.08
N ASP A 85 14.52 -2.62 -18.26
CA ASP A 85 13.84 -1.44 -18.80
C ASP A 85 13.24 -1.69 -20.19
N PHE A 86 13.99 -2.38 -21.05
CA PHE A 86 13.48 -2.80 -22.35
C PHE A 86 12.29 -3.74 -22.18
N LEU A 87 12.39 -4.78 -21.34
CA LEU A 87 11.33 -5.77 -21.16
C LEU A 87 10.06 -5.14 -20.59
N ILE A 88 10.16 -4.29 -19.55
CA ILE A 88 8.95 -3.68 -18.97
C ILE A 88 8.24 -2.77 -19.97
N ASN A 89 8.99 -2.01 -20.77
CA ASN A 89 8.43 -1.13 -21.81
C ASN A 89 7.96 -1.89 -23.05
N TYR A 90 8.52 -3.07 -23.29
CA TYR A 90 8.13 -3.96 -24.37
C TYR A 90 7.03 -4.93 -23.94
N TYR A 91 6.56 -5.01 -22.71
CA TYR A 91 5.46 -5.94 -22.39
C TYR A 91 4.27 -5.28 -21.70
N PHE A 92 4.48 -4.16 -21.00
CA PHE A 92 3.46 -3.53 -20.18
C PHE A 92 3.11 -2.13 -20.67
N GLU A 93 1.82 -1.84 -20.75
CA GLU A 93 1.32 -0.49 -21.06
C GLU A 93 1.03 0.32 -19.80
N ASN A 94 0.88 -0.36 -18.66
CA ASN A 94 0.48 0.25 -17.39
C ASN A 94 1.38 -0.26 -16.28
N ALA A 95 1.73 0.63 -15.35
CA ALA A 95 2.37 0.30 -14.09
C ALA A 95 1.53 0.86 -12.95
N ILE A 96 1.15 0.01 -12.00
CA ILE A 96 0.56 0.41 -10.73
C ILE A 96 1.67 0.29 -9.69
N VAL A 97 2.06 1.40 -9.07
CA VAL A 97 3.27 1.47 -8.26
C VAL A 97 2.99 1.93 -6.84
N ALA A 98 3.71 1.35 -5.90
CA ALA A 98 3.74 1.78 -4.51
C ALA A 98 4.61 3.02 -4.36
N TYR A 99 4.37 3.77 -3.31
CA TYR A 99 5.16 4.94 -2.97
C TYR A 99 6.47 4.56 -2.25
N MET A 100 7.35 3.88 -2.98
CA MET A 100 8.60 3.33 -2.45
C MET A 100 9.80 3.79 -3.27
N PHE A 101 10.89 4.14 -2.60
CA PHE A 101 12.14 4.59 -3.22
C PHE A 101 13.22 3.51 -3.04
N PRO A 102 14.09 3.27 -4.04
CA PRO A 102 14.25 4.01 -5.30
C PRO A 102 13.27 3.64 -6.45
N MET A 103 12.43 2.61 -6.29
CA MET A 103 11.53 2.08 -7.34
C MET A 103 10.70 3.16 -8.04
N PHE A 104 10.03 4.02 -7.28
CA PHE A 104 9.16 5.05 -7.82
C PHE A 104 9.94 6.02 -8.73
N THR A 105 11.10 6.51 -8.27
CA THR A 105 12.02 7.34 -9.07
C THR A 105 12.42 6.66 -10.36
N GLN A 106 12.74 5.38 -10.24
CA GLN A 106 13.18 4.50 -11.32
C GLN A 106 12.07 4.28 -12.37
N ILE A 107 10.81 4.08 -11.97
CA ILE A 107 9.68 3.90 -12.89
C ILE A 107 9.31 5.22 -13.56
N ILE A 108 9.20 6.32 -12.80
CA ILE A 108 8.86 7.65 -13.31
C ILE A 108 9.85 8.13 -14.40
N SER A 109 11.13 7.76 -14.28
CA SER A 109 12.15 8.17 -15.26
C SER A 109 12.16 7.33 -16.54
N ARG A 110 11.76 6.06 -16.48
CA ARG A 110 12.09 5.07 -17.53
C ARG A 110 10.90 4.37 -18.16
N PHE A 111 9.81 4.18 -17.42
CA PHE A 111 8.61 3.58 -17.97
C PHE A 111 7.94 4.56 -18.95
N LYS A 112 7.47 4.06 -20.09
CA LYS A 112 6.89 4.83 -21.19
C LYS A 112 5.37 4.69 -21.27
N GLY A 113 4.81 3.73 -20.53
CA GLY A 113 3.38 3.54 -20.39
C GLY A 113 2.77 4.44 -19.30
N ARG A 114 1.51 4.16 -18.97
CA ARG A 114 0.76 4.88 -17.93
C ARG A 114 1.20 4.42 -16.54
N ILE A 115 1.48 5.36 -15.65
CA ILE A 115 1.93 5.12 -14.29
C ILE A 115 0.82 5.57 -13.35
N LEU A 116 0.33 4.66 -12.51
CA LEU A 116 -0.64 4.94 -11.47
C LEU A 116 0.06 4.79 -10.12
N LEU A 117 0.26 5.88 -9.41
CA LEU A 117 0.77 5.84 -8.04
C LEU A 117 -0.37 5.53 -7.08
N ARG A 118 -0.35 4.37 -6.43
CA ARG A 118 -1.33 4.06 -5.37
C ARG A 118 -0.98 4.80 -4.08
N ALA A 119 -1.91 5.64 -3.63
CA ALA A 119 -1.78 6.42 -2.41
C ALA A 119 -2.83 6.00 -1.38
N PHE A 120 -2.38 5.70 -0.15
CA PHE A 120 -3.21 5.12 0.91
C PHE A 120 -3.37 6.03 2.12
N GLY A 121 -2.45 6.96 2.35
CA GLY A 121 -2.49 7.86 3.49
C GLY A 121 -1.30 8.80 3.46
N LEU A 122 -1.39 9.89 4.21
CA LEU A 122 -0.27 10.79 4.44
C LEU A 122 -0.31 11.26 5.89
N THR A 123 0.88 11.55 6.38
CA THR A 123 1.16 11.73 7.81
C THR A 123 1.45 13.14 8.17
N SER A 124 2.11 13.78 7.23
CA SER A 124 2.50 15.15 7.39
C SER A 124 1.25 15.98 7.20
N GLU A 125 1.01 16.86 8.14
CA GLU A 125 0.00 17.90 8.00
C GLU A 125 0.43 18.98 6.99
N THR A 126 1.72 19.02 6.65
CA THR A 126 2.32 20.12 5.89
C THR A 126 2.87 19.70 4.54
N TRP A 127 3.11 18.40 4.32
CA TRP A 127 3.68 17.89 3.08
C TRP A 127 2.61 17.19 2.27
N THR A 128 2.81 17.19 0.96
CA THR A 128 2.08 16.38 -0.01
C THR A 128 2.92 15.14 -0.40
N TYR A 129 2.34 14.20 -1.16
CA TYR A 129 3.13 13.17 -1.84
C TYR A 129 4.14 13.83 -2.77
N PHE A 130 3.74 14.88 -3.49
CA PHE A 130 4.68 15.58 -4.35
C PHE A 130 5.90 16.13 -3.59
N ASP A 131 5.68 16.81 -2.46
CA ASP A 131 6.76 17.41 -1.67
C ASP A 131 7.69 16.33 -1.10
N PHE A 132 7.12 15.28 -0.50
CA PHE A 132 7.90 14.19 0.05
C PHE A 132 8.76 13.49 -1.01
N ALA A 133 8.21 13.25 -2.21
CA ALA A 133 8.97 12.55 -3.24
C ALA A 133 10.16 13.38 -3.72
N ASN A 134 9.97 14.69 -3.86
CA ASN A 134 11.04 15.60 -4.27
C ASN A 134 12.12 15.75 -3.19
N PHE A 135 11.73 15.68 -1.93
CA PHE A 135 12.67 15.63 -0.82
C PHE A 135 13.51 14.34 -0.85
N VAL A 136 12.87 13.17 -0.95
CA VAL A 136 13.54 11.87 -0.89
C VAL A 136 14.35 11.55 -2.15
N ALA A 137 13.79 11.80 -3.34
CA ALA A 137 14.43 11.45 -4.60
C ALA A 137 15.43 12.51 -5.09
N GLY A 138 15.51 13.66 -4.41
CA GLY A 138 16.49 14.70 -4.67
C GLY A 138 16.11 15.71 -5.77
N SER A 139 16.99 16.68 -5.96
CA SER A 139 16.74 17.96 -6.66
C SER A 139 16.29 17.84 -8.12
N PHE A 140 16.65 16.75 -8.81
CA PHE A 140 16.26 16.55 -10.22
C PHE A 140 14.91 15.84 -10.38
N PHE A 141 14.37 15.23 -9.32
CA PHE A 141 13.19 14.38 -9.43
C PHE A 141 11.95 15.15 -9.88
N LYS A 142 11.77 16.39 -9.40
CA LYS A 142 10.70 17.29 -9.84
C LYS A 142 10.64 17.40 -11.34
N ARG A 143 11.78 17.63 -11.99
CA ARG A 143 11.87 17.78 -13.44
C ARG A 143 11.52 16.47 -14.16
N THR A 144 11.96 15.34 -13.62
CA THR A 144 11.66 14.02 -14.16
C THR A 144 10.16 13.71 -14.06
N TRP A 145 9.54 13.94 -12.91
CA TRP A 145 8.11 13.72 -12.71
C TRP A 145 7.28 14.64 -13.61
N MET A 146 7.63 15.92 -13.71
CA MET A 146 6.93 16.85 -14.62
C MET A 146 7.00 16.41 -16.08
N LYS A 147 8.13 15.85 -16.54
CA LYS A 147 8.24 15.27 -17.90
C LYS A 147 7.34 14.05 -18.09
N ALA A 148 7.16 13.26 -17.03
CA ALA A 148 6.27 12.09 -17.03
C ALA A 148 4.81 12.44 -16.68
N SER A 149 4.45 13.70 -16.42
CA SER A 149 3.11 14.10 -15.99
C SER A 149 1.99 13.62 -16.93
N ASN A 150 2.24 13.64 -18.25
CA ASN A 150 1.26 13.22 -19.25
C ASN A 150 0.93 11.72 -19.23
N GLN A 151 1.82 10.92 -18.64
CA GLN A 151 1.67 9.48 -18.48
C GLN A 151 1.46 9.10 -17.01
N PHE A 152 1.26 10.06 -16.11
CA PHE A 152 1.14 9.83 -14.68
C PHE A 152 -0.29 10.09 -14.20
N TRP A 153 -0.77 9.22 -13.32
CA TRP A 153 -2.01 9.35 -12.58
C TRP A 153 -1.78 9.11 -11.09
N PHE A 154 -2.39 9.95 -10.26
CA PHE A 154 -2.45 9.75 -8.83
C PHE A 154 -3.68 8.90 -8.50
N ALA A 155 -3.48 7.69 -7.98
CA ALA A 155 -4.56 6.75 -7.66
C ALA A 155 -4.83 6.77 -6.15
N ALA A 156 -5.54 7.81 -5.72
CA ALA A 156 -5.81 8.10 -4.31
C ALA A 156 -6.90 7.20 -3.73
N SER A 157 -6.70 6.72 -2.51
CA SER A 157 -7.73 5.97 -1.77
C SER A 157 -8.79 6.86 -1.12
N TYR A 158 -8.46 8.14 -0.92
CA TYR A 158 -9.30 9.13 -0.24
C TYR A 158 -9.26 10.47 -0.98
N SER A 159 -10.37 11.20 -1.01
CA SER A 159 -10.45 12.51 -1.67
C SER A 159 -9.55 13.57 -1.02
N SER A 160 -9.39 13.50 0.30
CA SER A 160 -8.52 14.41 1.06
C SER A 160 -7.07 14.39 0.60
N LEU A 161 -6.57 13.23 0.13
CA LEU A 161 -5.23 13.12 -0.45
C LEU A 161 -5.12 13.87 -1.77
N ILE A 162 -6.21 14.01 -2.52
CA ILE A 162 -6.23 14.73 -3.79
C ILE A 162 -6.20 16.23 -3.52
N GLU A 163 -6.97 16.69 -2.54
CA GLU A 163 -7.21 18.12 -2.27
C GLU A 163 -5.91 18.88 -1.96
N ILE A 164 -4.97 18.22 -1.27
CA ILE A 164 -3.70 18.80 -0.84
C ILE A 164 -2.63 18.85 -1.94
N GLU A 165 -2.76 18.06 -3.02
CA GLU A 165 -1.73 17.96 -4.06
C GLU A 165 -1.70 19.19 -4.99
N PRO A 166 -0.56 19.46 -5.68
CA PRO A 166 -0.49 20.50 -6.70
C PRO A 166 -1.41 20.21 -7.91
N ASN A 167 -1.86 21.26 -8.59
CA ASN A 167 -2.85 21.19 -9.68
C ASN A 167 -2.58 20.10 -10.72
N PHE A 168 -1.34 19.96 -11.18
CA PHE A 168 -1.00 19.00 -12.24
C PHE A 168 -1.17 17.53 -11.81
N ILE A 169 -1.15 17.25 -10.50
CA ILE A 169 -1.48 15.94 -9.93
C ILE A 169 -3.00 15.82 -9.77
N ARG A 170 -3.66 16.85 -9.23
CA ARG A 170 -5.12 16.87 -9.03
C ARG A 170 -5.90 16.65 -10.32
N GLU A 171 -5.47 17.30 -11.40
CA GLU A 171 -6.07 17.17 -12.74
C GLU A 171 -5.91 15.76 -13.34
N ARG A 172 -4.97 14.96 -12.82
CA ARG A 172 -4.67 13.60 -13.27
C ARG A 172 -4.79 12.62 -12.12
N THR A 173 -5.94 12.65 -11.47
CA THR A 173 -6.24 11.77 -10.35
C THR A 173 -7.37 10.80 -10.70
N VAL A 174 -7.28 9.60 -10.14
CA VAL A 174 -8.39 8.64 -10.07
C VAL A 174 -8.62 8.28 -8.61
N LEU A 175 -9.88 8.28 -8.19
CA LEU A 175 -10.25 7.78 -6.88
C LEU A 175 -10.34 6.26 -6.95
N LEU A 176 -9.47 5.57 -6.22
CA LEU A 176 -9.41 4.12 -6.16
C LEU A 176 -9.46 3.68 -4.68
N PRO A 177 -10.68 3.53 -4.12
CA PRO A 177 -10.87 3.11 -2.73
C PRO A 177 -10.19 1.77 -2.43
N VAL A 178 -9.80 1.57 -1.18
CA VAL A 178 -9.26 0.29 -0.73
C VAL A 178 -10.39 -0.74 -0.68
N GLY A 179 -10.30 -1.75 -1.53
CA GLY A 179 -11.23 -2.87 -1.52
C GLY A 179 -10.87 -3.92 -0.47
N LEU A 180 -11.86 -4.76 -0.11
CA LEU A 180 -11.67 -5.87 0.81
C LEU A 180 -11.63 -7.18 0.02
N PRO A 181 -10.70 -8.10 0.32
CA PRO A 181 -10.62 -9.38 -0.36
C PRO A 181 -11.76 -10.30 0.08
N GLU A 182 -12.11 -11.26 -0.78
CA GLU A 182 -13.23 -12.18 -0.57
C GLU A 182 -13.14 -12.94 0.75
N ARG A 183 -11.94 -13.34 1.19
CA ARG A 183 -11.73 -14.03 2.47
C ARG A 183 -12.19 -13.21 3.69
N ILE A 184 -12.26 -11.89 3.57
CA ILE A 184 -12.76 -10.99 4.60
C ILE A 184 -14.26 -10.76 4.43
N LEU A 185 -14.71 -10.55 3.20
CA LEU A 185 -16.14 -10.42 2.89
C LEU A 185 -16.92 -11.69 3.30
N ALA A 186 -16.32 -12.87 3.18
CA ALA A 186 -16.88 -14.13 3.67
C ALA A 186 -17.13 -14.16 5.19
N LYS A 187 -16.51 -13.25 5.95
CA LYS A 187 -16.74 -13.07 7.40
C LYS A 187 -17.74 -11.97 7.71
N GLN A 188 -18.33 -11.34 6.70
CA GLN A 188 -19.37 -10.34 6.90
C GLN A 188 -20.51 -10.92 7.74
N ASP A 189 -21.03 -10.11 8.67
CA ASP A 189 -22.14 -10.48 9.55
C ASP A 189 -21.90 -11.76 10.39
N THR A 190 -20.64 -12.14 10.62
CA THR A 190 -20.28 -13.26 11.50
C THR A 190 -19.95 -12.85 12.93
N TRP A 191 -19.63 -11.57 13.17
CA TRP A 191 -19.34 -11.08 14.52
C TRP A 191 -20.59 -11.18 15.41
N ARG A 192 -20.43 -11.77 16.60
CA ARG A 192 -21.48 -11.93 17.61
C ARG A 192 -21.14 -11.26 18.94
N GLY A 193 -20.01 -10.57 19.01
CA GLY A 193 -19.41 -10.11 20.26
C GLY A 193 -18.88 -11.26 21.11
N GLY A 194 -18.47 -10.96 22.34
CA GLY A 194 -18.04 -11.94 23.33
C GLY A 194 -16.91 -11.44 24.23
N ASP A 195 -16.00 -10.66 23.67
CA ASP A 195 -14.98 -9.95 24.44
C ASP A 195 -15.41 -8.48 24.65
N LYS A 196 -15.36 -8.02 25.89
CA LYS A 196 -15.76 -6.65 26.28
C LYS A 196 -14.61 -5.65 26.16
N ARG A 197 -13.39 -6.13 25.90
CA ARG A 197 -12.23 -5.26 25.71
C ARG A 197 -12.35 -4.49 24.41
N ILE A 198 -11.86 -3.26 24.44
CA ILE A 198 -11.71 -2.44 23.26
C ILE A 198 -10.42 -2.81 22.55
N MET A 199 -10.48 -3.08 21.24
CA MET A 199 -9.28 -3.29 20.44
C MET A 199 -8.81 -1.98 19.81
N PHE A 200 -7.57 -1.64 20.11
CA PHE A 200 -6.79 -0.61 19.46
C PHE A 200 -5.73 -1.28 18.60
N VAL A 201 -5.54 -0.82 17.37
CA VAL A 201 -4.41 -1.29 16.58
C VAL A 201 -3.35 -0.20 16.46
N CYS A 202 -2.15 -0.47 16.96
CA CYS A 202 -1.04 0.49 17.01
C CYS A 202 0.30 -0.28 16.91
N PRO A 203 0.76 -0.61 15.69
CA PRO A 203 2.05 -1.25 15.49
C PRO A 203 3.21 -0.28 15.75
N ASP A 204 4.38 -0.83 16.08
CA ASP A 204 5.66 -0.10 16.14
C ASP A 204 5.71 1.15 17.04
N ILE A 205 5.10 1.04 18.22
CA ILE A 205 4.96 2.12 19.20
C ILE A 205 6.31 2.74 19.55
N GLU A 206 7.35 1.94 19.80
CA GLU A 206 8.69 2.44 20.15
C GLU A 206 9.58 2.74 18.92
N THR A 207 9.11 2.47 17.71
CA THR A 207 9.90 2.70 16.48
C THR A 207 9.56 4.04 15.84
N TYR A 208 8.29 4.44 15.90
CA TYR A 208 7.77 5.59 15.15
C TYR A 208 7.17 6.64 16.11
N PRO A 209 7.65 7.91 16.10
CA PRO A 209 7.17 8.95 17.02
C PRO A 209 5.65 9.19 16.97
N GLU A 210 5.08 9.19 15.78
CA GLU A 210 3.63 9.20 15.51
C GLU A 210 2.87 8.06 16.20
N ALA A 211 3.38 6.83 16.16
CA ALA A 211 2.76 5.67 16.78
C ALA A 211 2.84 5.81 18.30
N LYS A 212 3.97 6.29 18.81
CA LYS A 212 4.12 6.63 20.23
C LYS A 212 3.15 7.72 20.68
N ALA A 213 2.93 8.75 19.86
CA ALA A 213 1.99 9.82 20.14
C ALA A 213 0.54 9.31 20.15
N ALA A 214 0.14 8.55 19.13
CA ALA A 214 -1.19 7.94 19.05
C ALA A 214 -1.44 6.95 20.21
N TYR A 215 -0.45 6.14 20.56
CA TYR A 215 -0.46 5.27 21.74
C TYR A 215 -0.66 6.08 23.02
N SER A 216 0.13 7.13 23.23
CA SER A 216 0.09 7.94 24.46
C SER A 216 -1.26 8.64 24.61
N GLU A 217 -1.81 9.19 23.52
CA GLU A 217 -3.13 9.81 23.50
C GLU A 217 -4.23 8.78 23.76
N SER A 218 -4.15 7.61 23.12
CA SER A 218 -5.09 6.51 23.35
C SER A 218 -5.10 6.06 24.82
N LYS A 219 -3.93 5.92 25.44
CA LYS A 219 -3.81 5.60 26.88
C LYS A 219 -4.34 6.73 27.75
N HIS A 220 -4.12 7.99 27.38
CA HIS A 220 -4.65 9.13 28.12
C HIS A 220 -6.18 9.17 28.10
N VAL A 221 -6.80 8.93 26.94
CA VAL A 221 -8.25 9.06 26.73
C VAL A 221 -9.01 7.79 27.15
N PHE A 222 -8.46 6.60 26.89
CA PHE A 222 -9.13 5.31 27.04
C PHE A 222 -8.44 4.34 28.01
N GLY A 223 -7.38 4.77 28.69
CA GLY A 223 -6.57 3.89 29.55
C GLY A 223 -7.33 3.23 30.69
N ASP A 224 -8.40 3.86 31.18
CA ASP A 224 -9.26 3.35 32.25
C ASP A 224 -10.26 2.28 31.77
N LEU A 225 -10.48 2.17 30.46
CA LEU A 225 -11.37 1.16 29.87
C LEU A 225 -10.60 -0.15 29.67
N SER A 226 -11.29 -1.29 29.76
CA SER A 226 -10.67 -2.57 29.43
C SER A 226 -10.31 -2.60 27.94
N HIS A 227 -9.02 -2.77 27.60
CA HIS A 227 -8.55 -2.66 26.24
C HIS A 227 -7.42 -3.66 25.92
N VAL A 228 -7.15 -3.81 24.62
CA VAL A 228 -6.00 -4.52 24.08
C VAL A 228 -5.45 -3.70 22.92
N ILE A 229 -4.13 -3.54 22.89
CA ILE A 229 -3.41 -2.84 21.84
C ILE A 229 -2.69 -3.90 21.02
N CYS A 230 -3.14 -4.14 19.80
CA CYS A 230 -2.52 -5.11 18.92
C CYS A 230 -1.71 -4.45 17.79
N GLY A 231 -0.90 -5.24 17.10
CA GLY A 231 -0.10 -4.81 15.97
C GLY A 231 1.37 -5.15 16.20
N ASN A 232 2.04 -5.54 15.11
CA ASN A 232 3.40 -6.04 15.18
C ASN A 232 4.37 -4.98 15.74
N GLN A 233 5.18 -5.32 16.74
CA GLN A 233 6.15 -4.42 17.37
C GLN A 233 7.58 -4.81 17.00
N THR A 234 8.32 -3.95 16.30
CA THR A 234 9.75 -4.19 16.02
C THR A 234 10.59 -4.12 17.29
N ILE A 235 10.28 -3.14 18.11
CA ILE A 235 10.87 -2.93 19.43
C ILE A 235 9.77 -3.23 20.44
N PRO A 236 9.94 -4.22 21.34
CA PRO A 236 8.92 -4.58 22.33
C PRO A 236 8.55 -3.40 23.23
N VAL A 237 7.26 -3.28 23.55
CA VAL A 237 6.78 -2.39 24.61
C VAL A 237 6.83 -3.17 25.92
N VAL A 238 7.77 -2.83 26.81
CA VAL A 238 8.09 -3.65 28.00
C VAL A 238 7.23 -3.32 29.23
N ASP A 239 6.57 -2.16 29.25
CA ASP A 239 5.87 -1.64 30.43
C ASP A 239 4.34 -1.56 30.26
N ASP A 240 3.75 -2.26 29.28
CA ASP A 240 2.30 -2.30 29.09
C ASP A 240 1.80 -3.70 28.70
N ASP A 241 1.24 -4.42 29.67
CA ASP A 241 0.66 -5.76 29.48
C ASP A 241 -0.55 -5.78 28.52
N ASN A 242 -1.13 -4.62 28.17
CA ASN A 242 -2.20 -4.55 27.20
C ASN A 242 -1.69 -4.59 25.75
N VAL A 243 -0.38 -4.47 25.53
CA VAL A 243 0.23 -4.54 24.19
C VAL A 243 0.50 -5.99 23.83
N VAL A 244 -0.13 -6.46 22.75
CA VAL A 244 0.02 -7.82 22.21
C VAL A 244 0.48 -7.75 20.76
N ASP A 245 1.44 -8.60 20.39
CA ASP A 245 2.08 -8.50 19.07
C ASP A 245 1.10 -8.85 17.93
N ARG A 246 0.47 -10.04 18.00
CA ARG A 246 -0.55 -10.47 17.05
C ARG A 246 -1.66 -11.23 17.75
N LEU A 247 -2.90 -10.79 17.55
CA LEU A 247 -4.07 -11.55 17.97
C LEU A 247 -4.28 -12.74 17.03
N SER A 248 -4.71 -13.87 17.58
CA SER A 248 -5.16 -14.98 16.75
C SER A 248 -6.38 -14.56 15.92
N ALA A 249 -6.61 -15.22 14.78
CA ALA A 249 -7.78 -14.94 13.95
C ALA A 249 -9.11 -15.18 14.69
N GLU A 250 -9.10 -16.03 15.72
CA GLU A 250 -10.23 -16.31 16.60
C GLU A 250 -10.44 -15.18 17.63
N ASP A 251 -9.36 -14.68 18.24
CA ASP A 251 -9.43 -13.62 19.26
C ASP A 251 -9.74 -12.26 18.63
N GLY A 252 -9.13 -11.93 17.48
CA GLY A 252 -9.45 -10.72 16.72
C GLY A 252 -10.88 -10.70 16.20
N GLY A 253 -11.50 -11.87 16.00
CA GLY A 253 -12.90 -12.01 15.59
C GLY A 253 -13.91 -11.87 16.73
N ARG A 254 -13.46 -11.74 17.99
CA ARG A 254 -14.33 -11.55 19.17
C ARG A 254 -14.35 -10.12 19.69
N LEU A 255 -13.32 -9.34 19.38
CA LEU A 255 -13.12 -7.98 19.88
C LEU A 255 -13.76 -6.90 18.98
N PRO A 256 -14.46 -5.91 19.54
CA PRO A 256 -14.84 -4.70 18.81
C PRO A 256 -13.62 -3.81 18.54
N ILE A 257 -13.41 -3.40 17.28
CA ILE A 257 -12.42 -2.39 16.91
C ILE A 257 -12.99 -1.01 17.26
N ALA A 258 -12.33 -0.27 18.15
CA ALA A 258 -12.71 1.13 18.40
C ALA A 258 -11.82 2.12 17.65
N MET A 259 -10.55 1.79 17.40
CA MET A 259 -9.61 2.70 16.75
C MET A 259 -8.44 1.95 16.11
N SER A 260 -7.91 2.49 15.02
CA SER A 260 -6.79 1.94 14.27
C SER A 260 -5.81 3.05 13.90
N CYS A 261 -4.57 2.95 14.37
CA CYS A 261 -3.42 3.64 13.83
C CYS A 261 -2.71 2.66 12.88
N THR A 262 -2.81 2.89 11.57
CA THR A 262 -2.21 2.01 10.55
C THR A 262 -1.11 2.75 9.81
N ASN A 263 0.14 2.38 10.04
CA ASN A 263 1.28 2.79 9.23
C ASN A 263 1.41 1.84 8.02
N CYS A 264 0.62 2.04 6.97
CA CYS A 264 0.98 1.52 5.65
C CYS A 264 1.79 2.61 4.94
N SER A 265 3.11 2.64 5.18
CA SER A 265 4.05 3.61 4.59
C SER A 265 3.48 5.04 4.51
N ALA A 266 2.96 5.51 5.63
CA ALA A 266 2.56 6.89 5.92
C ALA A 266 1.80 6.90 7.26
N ASN A 267 2.55 7.18 8.34
CA ASN A 267 2.17 7.68 9.67
C ASN A 267 0.79 8.36 9.80
N CYS A 268 0.04 8.08 10.87
CA CYS A 268 -1.24 8.73 11.18
C CYS A 268 -1.07 9.77 12.31
N THR A 269 -1.26 11.05 12.00
CA THR A 269 -1.53 12.10 12.98
C THR A 269 -2.76 12.88 12.50
N ASN A 270 -3.93 12.45 12.99
CA ASN A 270 -5.12 13.26 13.30
C ASN A 270 -6.35 12.36 13.44
N VAL A 271 -6.56 11.83 14.64
CA VAL A 271 -7.86 11.27 15.07
C VAL A 271 -8.64 12.40 15.72
N THR A 272 -9.14 13.31 14.91
CA THR A 272 -10.18 14.28 15.31
C THR A 272 -11.26 14.33 14.23
N GLN A 273 -11.95 13.20 14.08
CA GLN A 273 -13.36 13.22 13.70
C GLN A 273 -14.06 12.02 14.34
N VAL A 274 -14.67 12.30 15.50
CA VAL A 274 -15.69 11.45 16.10
C VAL A 274 -16.85 11.37 15.11
N GLY A 275 -16.83 10.32 14.30
CA GLY A 275 -17.95 9.89 13.48
C GLY A 275 -17.92 8.38 13.50
N MET A 276 -18.84 7.77 14.24
CA MET A 276 -19.13 6.34 14.16
C MET A 276 -19.40 5.96 12.70
N GLN A 277 -18.36 5.54 11.99
CA GLN A 277 -18.45 4.69 10.82
C GLN A 277 -17.48 3.55 11.04
N SER A 278 -18.04 2.43 11.49
CA SER A 278 -17.40 1.12 11.52
C SER A 278 -16.78 0.82 10.15
N ARG A 279 -15.49 1.10 10.00
CA ARG A 279 -14.66 0.66 8.89
C ARG A 279 -13.63 -0.32 9.44
N VAL A 280 -13.80 -1.57 9.05
CA VAL A 280 -12.95 -2.70 9.43
C VAL A 280 -11.53 -2.43 8.89
N SER A 281 -10.61 -2.03 9.76
CA SER A 281 -9.18 -2.11 9.47
C SER A 281 -8.76 -3.57 9.57
N ILE A 282 -8.48 -4.21 8.44
CA ILE A 282 -8.12 -5.62 8.39
C ILE A 282 -6.63 -5.76 8.62
N TYR A 283 -6.29 -6.38 9.75
CA TYR A 283 -5.02 -7.06 9.91
C TYR A 283 -5.20 -8.52 9.45
N ALA A 284 -4.28 -8.97 8.61
CA ALA A 284 -4.02 -10.39 8.35
C ALA A 284 -3.02 -10.88 9.40
#